data_AF-A0A933H0W3-F1
#
_entry.id   AF-A0A933H0W3-F1
#
_cell.length_a   1.000
_cell.length_b   1.000
_cell.length_c   1.000
_cell.angle_alpha   90.00
_cell.angle_beta   90.00
_cell.angle_gamma   90.00
#
_symmetry.space_group_name_H-M   'P 1'
#
loop_
_entity.id
_entity.type
_entity.pdbx_description
1 polymer ?
#
loop_
_entity_poly.entity_id
_entity_poly.type
_entity_poly.pdbx_seq_one_letter_code
_entity_poly.pdbx_strand_id
1 'polypeptide(L)'
;MDRAKESASREEGFASGSRREHLWAIAERIVPPAARLDESARIEFLRIVDRAVAERPAAVQRQLGLFLVLVDVLAVLRRFRTFRRLPPGARDGILAWLDRAPIPLLRKGFWGLKTLLLMGYYARPACHEELGYRPLLRGGGLAAAREQGR
;
A
#
# COMPACT_ATOMS: atom_id res chain seq x y z
N MET A 1 -6.83 -8.73 -30.72
CA MET A 1 -5.45 -8.19 -30.59
C MET A 1 -5.55 -6.76 -30.05
N ASP A 2 -6.23 -6.48 -28.94
CA ASP A 2 -5.99 -6.94 -27.54
C ASP A 2 -4.61 -6.54 -26.98
N ARG A 3 -4.17 -5.32 -27.26
CA ARG A 3 -3.24 -4.61 -26.35
C ARG A 3 -3.74 -3.25 -25.91
N ALA A 4 -4.52 -2.55 -26.73
CA ALA A 4 -5.05 -1.23 -26.39
C ALA A 4 -6.20 -1.27 -25.37
N LYS A 5 -7.02 -2.34 -25.36
CA LYS A 5 -8.12 -2.52 -24.38
C LYS A 5 -7.61 -2.89 -22.97
N GLU A 6 -6.46 -3.56 -22.89
CA GLU A 6 -5.83 -3.95 -21.63
C GLU A 6 -5.12 -2.77 -20.95
N SER A 7 -4.64 -1.79 -21.74
CA SER A 7 -4.11 -0.51 -21.22
C SER A 7 -5.20 0.38 -20.63
N ALA A 8 -6.37 0.47 -21.28
CA ALA A 8 -7.48 1.30 -20.82
C ALA A 8 -8.21 0.70 -19.61
N SER A 9 -8.28 -0.63 -19.50
CA SER A 9 -8.83 -1.31 -18.31
C SER A 9 -7.88 -1.29 -17.10
N ARG A 10 -6.62 -0.84 -17.30
CA ARG A 10 -5.61 -0.66 -16.24
C ARG A 10 -5.63 0.72 -15.59
N GLU A 11 -6.40 1.68 -16.10
CA GLU A 11 -6.49 3.02 -15.49
C GLU A 11 -7.51 3.10 -14.35
N GLU A 12 -8.42 2.13 -14.23
CA GLU A 12 -9.27 1.94 -13.05
C GLU A 12 -8.59 1.05 -11.99
N GLY A 13 -7.40 1.47 -11.56
CA GLY A 13 -6.68 0.82 -10.47
C GLY A 13 -7.51 0.67 -9.19
N PHE A 14 -7.11 -0.27 -8.33
CA PHE A 14 -7.62 -0.41 -6.96
C PHE A 14 -7.62 0.93 -6.22
N ALA A 15 -6.52 1.66 -6.31
CA ALA A 15 -6.41 3.03 -5.83
C ALA A 15 -6.96 3.95 -6.91
N SER A 16 -8.28 4.04 -7.10
CA SER A 16 -8.94 5.01 -8.00
C SER A 16 -9.92 5.91 -7.24
N GLY A 17 -10.14 7.13 -7.77
CA GLY A 17 -11.11 8.09 -7.25
C GLY A 17 -11.05 8.30 -5.72
N SER A 18 -12.20 8.15 -5.05
CA SER A 18 -12.33 8.33 -3.60
C SER A 18 -11.50 7.34 -2.76
N ARG A 19 -11.14 6.16 -3.30
CA ARG A 19 -10.30 5.19 -2.59
C ARG A 19 -8.84 5.65 -2.50
N ARG A 20 -8.34 6.42 -3.47
CA ARG A 20 -6.99 7.04 -3.40
C ARG A 20 -6.88 7.93 -2.16
N GLU A 21 -7.87 8.81 -1.98
CA GLU A 21 -7.92 9.73 -0.85
C GLU A 21 -8.03 9.01 0.49
N HIS A 22 -8.83 7.94 0.54
CA HIS A 22 -8.95 7.11 1.75
C HIS A 22 -7.61 6.42 2.06
N LEU A 23 -7.00 5.75 1.07
CA LEU A 23 -5.71 5.07 1.24
C LEU A 23 -4.62 6.04 1.69
N TRP A 24 -4.58 7.24 1.11
CA TRP A 24 -3.63 8.28 1.51
C TRP A 24 -3.83 8.71 2.97
N ALA A 25 -5.07 8.98 3.39
CA ALA A 25 -5.37 9.37 4.77
C ALA A 25 -4.97 8.29 5.80
N ILE A 26 -4.97 7.01 5.42
CA ILE A 26 -4.43 5.92 6.24
C ILE A 26 -2.89 5.91 6.18
N ALA A 27 -2.30 6.07 5.00
CA ALA A 27 -0.85 6.06 4.77
C ALA A 27 -0.14 7.11 5.62
N GLU A 28 -0.65 8.34 5.68
CA GLU A 28 -0.08 9.44 6.49
C GLU A 28 0.04 9.10 7.99
N ARG A 29 -0.81 8.22 8.49
CA ARG A 29 -0.80 7.82 9.91
C ARG A 29 0.05 6.57 10.15
N ILE A 30 0.03 5.62 9.22
CA ILE A 30 0.78 4.36 9.33
C ILE A 30 2.26 4.55 9.00
N VAL A 31 2.57 5.44 8.06
CA VAL A 31 3.92 5.77 7.61
C VAL A 31 4.15 7.26 7.86
N PRO A 32 4.58 7.67 9.07
CA PRO A 32 4.78 9.09 9.38
C PRO A 32 5.68 9.85 8.39
N PRO A 33 6.73 9.24 7.80
CA PRO A 33 7.50 9.88 6.74
C PRO A 33 6.71 10.18 5.46
N ALA A 34 5.64 9.43 5.16
CA ALA A 34 4.81 9.65 3.97
C ALA A 34 4.06 10.99 4.01
N ALA A 35 3.81 11.55 5.20
CA ALA A 35 3.18 12.87 5.34
C ALA A 35 4.05 14.04 4.81
N ARG A 36 5.34 13.79 4.54
CA ARG A 36 6.28 14.78 3.97
C ARG A 36 6.47 14.65 2.47
N LEU A 37 5.77 13.70 1.84
CA LEU A 37 5.88 13.49 0.40
C LEU A 37 5.17 14.59 -0.37
N ASP A 38 5.79 15.02 -1.47
CA ASP A 38 5.19 15.91 -2.45
C ASP A 38 4.14 15.16 -3.30
N GLU A 39 3.39 15.89 -4.11
CA GLU A 39 2.32 15.31 -4.93
C GLU A 39 2.87 14.27 -5.93
N SER A 40 4.09 14.47 -6.45
CA SER A 40 4.74 13.53 -7.36
C SER A 40 5.05 12.19 -6.68
N ALA A 41 5.62 12.24 -5.48
CA ALA A 41 5.87 11.07 -4.65
C ALA A 41 4.58 10.38 -4.19
N ARG A 42 3.52 11.15 -3.93
CA ARG A 42 2.19 10.62 -3.60
C ARG A 42 1.62 9.80 -4.76
N ILE A 43 1.70 10.31 -5.99
CA ILE A 43 1.24 9.60 -7.19
C ILE A 43 2.06 8.31 -7.39
N GLU A 44 3.39 8.39 -7.24
CA GLU A 44 4.27 7.23 -7.36
C GLU A 44 3.96 6.15 -6.30
N PHE A 45 3.81 6.56 -5.04
CA PHE A 45 3.38 5.70 -3.94
C PHE A 45 2.10 4.94 -4.28
N LEU A 46 1.06 5.67 -4.71
CA LEU A 46 -0.24 5.09 -5.03
C LEU A 46 -0.12 4.12 -6.21
N ARG A 47 0.72 4.42 -7.21
CA ARG A 47 0.97 3.53 -8.36
C ARG A 47 1.64 2.21 -7.94
N ILE A 48 2.58 2.26 -7.00
CA ILE A 48 3.24 1.06 -6.46
C ILE A 48 2.22 0.21 -5.70
N VAL A 49 1.42 0.83 -4.82
CA VAL A 49 0.36 0.13 -4.09
C VAL A 49 -0.64 -0.50 -5.06
N ASP A 50 -1.04 0.25 -6.10
CA ASP A 50 -2.00 -0.22 -7.10
C ASP A 50 -1.49 -1.45 -7.85
N ARG A 51 -0.23 -1.42 -8.32
CA ARG A 51 0.43 -2.57 -8.94
C ARG A 51 0.51 -3.77 -8.00
N ALA A 52 0.91 -3.53 -6.75
CA ALA A 52 1.03 -4.59 -5.74
C ALA A 52 -0.31 -5.26 -5.41
N VAL A 53 -1.44 -4.52 -5.56
CA VAL A 53 -2.80 -5.07 -5.41
C VAL A 53 -3.25 -5.79 -6.69
N ALA A 54 -2.94 -5.25 -7.87
CA ALA A 54 -3.29 -5.85 -9.16
C ALA A 54 -2.67 -7.25 -9.35
N GLU A 55 -1.48 -7.48 -8.78
CA GLU A 55 -0.81 -8.79 -8.79
C GLU A 55 -1.48 -9.84 -7.87
N ARG A 56 -2.48 -9.45 -7.07
CA ARG A 56 -3.19 -10.34 -6.16
C ARG A 56 -4.45 -10.92 -6.81
N PRO A 57 -4.91 -12.11 -6.37
CA PRO A 57 -6.18 -12.68 -6.83
C PRO A 57 -7.35 -11.70 -6.64
N ALA A 58 -8.30 -11.69 -7.56
CA ALA A 58 -9.44 -10.77 -7.52
C ALA A 58 -10.24 -10.82 -6.19
N ALA A 59 -10.31 -11.99 -5.56
CA ALA A 59 -10.91 -12.14 -4.23
C ALA A 59 -10.20 -11.29 -3.16
N VAL A 60 -8.86 -11.24 -3.19
CA VAL A 60 -8.05 -10.45 -2.26
C VAL A 60 -8.22 -8.96 -2.54
N GLN A 61 -8.27 -8.54 -3.80
CA GLN A 61 -8.52 -7.14 -4.17
C GLN A 61 -9.87 -6.65 -3.63
N ARG A 62 -10.92 -7.47 -3.77
CA ARG A 62 -12.25 -7.18 -3.22
C ARG A 62 -12.24 -7.15 -1.69
N GLN A 63 -11.54 -8.09 -1.04
CA GLN A 63 -11.38 -8.10 0.42
C GLN A 63 -10.69 -6.83 0.93
N LEU A 64 -9.65 -6.35 0.24
CA LEU A 64 -8.98 -5.09 0.58
C LEU A 64 -9.92 -3.90 0.41
N GLY A 65 -10.69 -3.85 -0.68
CA GLY A 65 -11.70 -2.81 -0.90
C GLY A 65 -12.78 -2.81 0.19
N LEU A 66 -13.29 -3.99 0.55
CA LEU A 66 -14.25 -4.16 1.64
C LEU A 66 -13.65 -3.78 2.99
N PHE A 67 -12.36 -4.06 3.21
CA PHE A 67 -11.66 -3.67 4.43
C PHE A 67 -11.58 -2.14 4.57
N LEU A 68 -11.33 -1.40 3.48
CA LEU A 68 -11.38 0.07 3.53
C LEU A 68 -12.78 0.60 3.88
N VAL A 69 -13.83 0.00 3.31
CA VAL A 69 -15.21 0.32 3.68
C VAL A 69 -15.47 0.02 5.15
N LEU A 70 -14.96 -1.10 5.65
CA LEU A 70 -15.08 -1.48 7.06
C LEU A 70 -14.39 -0.48 7.99
N VAL A 71 -13.24 0.08 7.60
CA VAL A 71 -12.56 1.15 8.36
C VAL A 71 -13.45 2.40 8.43
N ASP A 72 -14.10 2.79 7.34
CA ASP A 72 -15.05 3.92 7.33
C ASP A 72 -16.29 3.62 8.17
N VAL A 73 -16.86 2.42 8.05
CA VAL A 73 -18.02 1.98 8.86
C VAL A 73 -17.67 1.98 10.35
N LEU A 74 -16.48 1.50 10.71
CA LEU A 74 -16.00 1.50 12.10
C LEU A 74 -15.81 2.94 12.62
N ALA A 75 -15.28 3.84 11.79
CA ALA A 75 -15.16 5.26 12.12
C ALA A 75 -16.53 5.90 12.36
N VAL A 76 -17.51 5.61 11.49
CA VAL A 76 -18.89 6.10 11.63
C VAL A 76 -19.54 5.50 12.87
N LEU A 77 -19.42 4.19 13.12
CA LEU A 77 -20.03 3.52 14.27
C LEU A 77 -19.47 4.04 15.60
N ARG A 78 -18.18 4.34 15.67
CA ARG A 78 -17.51 4.73 16.91
C ARG A 78 -17.51 6.25 17.16
N ARG A 79 -17.57 7.06 16.09
CA ARG A 79 -17.35 8.52 16.14
C ARG A 79 -18.32 9.34 15.28
N PHE A 80 -19.34 8.71 14.69
CA PHE A 80 -20.37 9.33 13.83
C PHE A 80 -19.81 10.13 12.63
N ARG A 81 -18.56 9.87 12.22
CA ARG A 81 -17.88 10.54 11.10
C ARG A 81 -17.05 9.54 10.32
N THR A 82 -16.95 9.74 9.00
CA THR A 82 -16.06 8.94 8.14
C THR A 82 -14.59 9.14 8.52
N PHE A 83 -13.75 8.15 8.25
CA PHE A 83 -12.35 8.13 8.68
C PHE A 83 -11.59 9.37 8.18
N ARG A 84 -11.86 9.77 6.92
CA ARG A 84 -11.31 10.97 6.28
C ARG A 84 -11.65 12.29 6.97
N ARG A 85 -12.79 12.37 7.67
CA ARG A 85 -13.25 13.58 8.36
C ARG A 85 -12.87 13.62 9.84
N LEU A 86 -12.22 12.58 10.35
CA LEU A 86 -11.79 12.53 11.74
C LEU A 86 -10.52 13.38 11.96
N PRO A 87 -10.37 14.00 13.14
CA PRO A 87 -9.12 14.64 13.53
C PRO A 87 -8.00 13.59 13.67
N PRO A 88 -6.72 13.97 13.49
CA PRO A 88 -5.60 13.02 13.45
C PRO A 88 -5.55 12.05 14.65
N GLY A 89 -5.71 12.55 15.87
CA GLY A 89 -5.69 11.68 17.07
C GLY A 89 -6.85 10.68 17.14
N ALA A 90 -8.01 10.99 16.55
CA ALA A 90 -9.12 10.05 16.46
C ALA A 90 -8.89 8.97 15.38
N ARG A 91 -8.17 9.32 14.30
CA ARG A 91 -7.71 8.34 13.30
C ARG A 91 -6.74 7.35 13.94
N ASP A 92 -5.79 7.85 14.73
CA ASP A 92 -4.82 7.00 15.43
C ASP A 92 -5.48 6.01 16.38
N GLY A 93 -6.49 6.47 17.13
CA GLY A 93 -7.23 5.60 18.04
C GLY A 93 -7.94 4.44 17.31
N ILE A 94 -8.47 4.68 16.11
CA ILE A 94 -9.10 3.64 15.29
C ILE A 94 -8.04 2.67 14.75
N LEU A 95 -6.93 3.18 14.22
CA LEU A 95 -5.85 2.34 13.69
C LEU A 95 -5.19 1.50 14.79
N ALA A 96 -4.93 2.09 15.97
CA ALA A 96 -4.40 1.38 17.13
C ALA A 96 -5.37 0.32 17.66
N TRP A 97 -6.67 0.58 17.58
CA TRP A 97 -7.68 -0.43 17.92
C TRP A 97 -7.71 -1.57 16.89
N LEU A 98 -7.62 -1.28 15.60
CA LEU A 98 -7.55 -2.31 14.54
C LEU A 98 -6.33 -3.21 14.69
N ASP A 99 -5.18 -2.63 15.06
CA ASP A 99 -3.95 -3.36 15.36
C ASP A 99 -4.12 -4.34 16.53
N ARG A 100 -4.88 -3.93 17.55
CA ARG A 100 -5.16 -4.71 18.77
C ARG A 100 -6.51 -5.41 18.76
N ALA A 101 -7.18 -5.50 17.60
CA ALA A 101 -8.55 -5.99 17.55
C ALA A 101 -8.64 -7.44 18.05
N PRO A 102 -9.69 -7.80 18.83
CA PRO A 102 -9.84 -9.16 19.34
C PRO A 102 -10.15 -10.16 18.22
N ILE A 103 -10.61 -9.69 17.07
CA ILE A 103 -10.98 -10.51 15.90
C ILE A 103 -9.72 -10.73 15.02
N PRO A 104 -9.21 -11.97 14.88
CA PRO A 104 -7.99 -12.25 14.12
C PRO A 104 -8.08 -11.83 12.65
N LEU A 105 -9.27 -11.90 12.05
CA LEU A 105 -9.49 -11.51 10.66
C LEU A 105 -9.26 -10.01 10.44
N LEU A 106 -9.70 -9.17 11.39
CA LEU A 106 -9.47 -7.72 11.31
C LEU A 106 -7.98 -7.39 11.41
N ARG A 107 -7.28 -8.03 12.34
CA ARG A 107 -5.82 -7.86 12.45
C ARG A 107 -5.10 -8.29 11.19
N LYS A 108 -5.47 -9.44 10.60
CA LYS A 108 -4.88 -9.92 9.33
C LYS A 108 -5.11 -8.93 8.19
N GLY A 109 -6.34 -8.40 8.06
CA GLY A 109 -6.66 -7.36 7.08
C GLY A 109 -5.85 -6.09 7.29
N PHE A 110 -5.75 -5.63 8.53
CA PHE A 110 -4.97 -4.44 8.91
C PHE A 110 -3.47 -4.64 8.63
N TRP A 111 -2.92 -5.79 9.00
CA TRP A 111 -1.52 -6.12 8.75
C TRP A 111 -1.20 -6.20 7.25
N GLY A 112 -2.11 -6.77 6.45
CA GLY A 112 -2.01 -6.78 4.99
C GLY A 112 -2.03 -5.37 4.40
N LEU A 113 -2.96 -4.52 4.83
CA LEU A 113 -3.02 -3.12 4.39
C LEU A 113 -1.75 -2.35 4.77
N LYS A 114 -1.31 -2.46 6.03
CA LYS A 114 -0.07 -1.84 6.52
C LYS A 114 1.13 -2.29 5.69
N THR A 115 1.23 -3.57 5.37
CA THR A 115 2.30 -4.11 4.52
C THR A 115 2.29 -3.48 3.14
N LEU A 116 1.12 -3.36 2.51
CA LEU A 116 0.98 -2.72 1.19
C LEU A 116 1.41 -1.24 1.23
N LEU A 117 1.01 -0.50 2.26
CA LEU A 117 1.37 0.91 2.42
C LEU A 117 2.88 1.08 2.67
N LEU A 118 3.47 0.22 3.50
CA LEU A 118 4.92 0.21 3.72
C LEU A 118 5.66 -0.11 2.43
N MET A 119 5.20 -1.11 1.67
CA MET A 119 5.73 -1.42 0.33
C MET A 119 5.64 -0.21 -0.60
N GLY A 120 4.49 0.48 -0.62
CA GLY A 120 4.30 1.69 -1.41
C GLY A 120 5.31 2.79 -1.10
N TYR A 121 5.71 2.93 0.17
CA TYR A 121 6.70 3.92 0.59
C TYR A 121 8.13 3.47 0.28
N TYR A 122 8.49 2.26 0.71
CA TYR A 122 9.88 1.78 0.65
C TYR A 122 10.32 1.33 -0.74
N ALA A 123 9.40 0.88 -1.60
CA ALA A 123 9.76 0.49 -2.96
C ALA A 123 9.98 1.68 -3.91
N ARG A 124 9.88 2.92 -3.40
CA ARG A 124 10.15 4.13 -4.18
C ARG A 124 11.66 4.26 -4.45
N PRO A 125 12.07 4.49 -5.70
CA PRO A 125 13.48 4.67 -6.07
C PRO A 125 14.18 5.78 -5.27
N ALA A 126 13.50 6.90 -5.05
CA ALA A 126 14.01 8.01 -4.24
C ALA A 126 14.33 7.59 -2.80
N CYS A 127 13.54 6.67 -2.21
CA CYS A 127 13.81 6.13 -0.89
C CYS A 127 15.06 5.24 -0.89
N HIS A 128 15.32 4.50 -1.97
CA HIS A 128 16.56 3.73 -2.11
C HIS A 128 17.80 4.64 -2.19
N GLU A 129 17.70 5.78 -2.87
CA GLU A 129 18.79 6.76 -2.96
C GLU A 129 19.07 7.42 -1.59
N GLU A 130 18.03 7.84 -0.86
CA GLU A 130 18.15 8.38 0.50
C GLU A 130 18.77 7.38 1.49
N LEU A 131 18.46 6.10 1.33
CA LEU A 131 18.99 5.02 2.17
C LEU A 131 20.40 4.56 1.74
N GLY A 132 20.97 5.11 0.66
CA GLY A 132 22.22 4.62 0.08
C GLY A 132 22.14 3.19 -0.45
N TYR A 133 20.93 2.69 -0.66
CA TYR A 133 20.67 1.32 -1.12
C TYR A 133 20.85 1.24 -2.63
N ARG A 134 22.01 0.74 -3.06
CA ARG A 134 22.23 0.33 -4.46
C ARG A 134 21.85 -1.14 -4.61
N PRO A 135 20.78 -1.49 -5.34
CA PRO A 135 20.55 -2.87 -5.70
C PRO A 135 21.70 -3.32 -6.58
N LEU A 136 22.56 -4.19 -6.04
CA LEU A 136 23.48 -4.98 -6.83
C LEU A 136 22.63 -5.95 -7.67
N LEU A 137 22.11 -5.48 -8.81
CA LEU A 137 21.77 -6.33 -9.94
C LEU A 137 23.06 -6.87 -10.55
N ARG A 138 23.89 -7.50 -9.73
CA ARG A 138 24.92 -8.41 -10.19
C ARG A 138 24.24 -9.76 -10.15
N GLY A 139 23.91 -10.30 -11.32
CA GLY A 139 23.58 -11.70 -11.48
C GLY A 139 24.73 -12.56 -10.96
N GLY A 140 24.76 -12.78 -9.65
CA GLY A 140 25.61 -13.76 -9.00
C GLY A 140 24.84 -15.07 -8.96
N GLY A 141 25.41 -16.22 -9.29
CA GLY A 141 26.83 -16.50 -9.47
C GLY A 141 27.01 -18.01 -9.46
N LEU A 142 26.39 -18.71 -10.41
CA LEU A 142 26.61 -20.15 -10.63
C LEU A 142 27.35 -20.45 -11.94
N ALA A 143 27.62 -19.44 -12.78
CA ALA A 143 28.37 -19.63 -14.02
C ALA A 143 29.89 -19.39 -13.87
N ALA A 144 30.32 -18.53 -12.94
CA ALA A 144 31.74 -18.14 -12.83
C ALA A 144 32.61 -19.13 -12.01
N ALA A 145 32.03 -20.16 -11.39
CA ALA A 145 32.77 -21.15 -10.61
C ALA A 145 33.15 -22.42 -11.40
N ARG A 146 32.83 -22.50 -12.69
CA ARG A 146 33.12 -23.68 -13.54
C ARG A 146 34.36 -23.56 -14.43
N GLU A 147 34.99 -22.39 -14.51
CA GLU A 147 36.10 -22.17 -15.46
C GLU A 147 37.50 -22.06 -14.84
N GLN A 148 37.68 -22.23 -13.53
CA GLN A 148 39.00 -22.20 -12.87
C GLN A 148 39.45 -23.58 -12.34
N GLY A 149 39.03 -24.65 -13.01
CA GLY A 149 39.43 -26.01 -12.68
C GLY A 149 39.73 -26.83 -13.93
N ARG A 150 40.77 -26.47 -14.67
CA ARG A 150 41.48 -27.39 -15.58
C ARG A 150 42.90 -26.93 -15.85
#